data_AF-A0A848TVN2-F1
#
_entry.id   AF-A0A848TVN2-F1
#
_cell.length_a   1.000
_cell.length_b   1.000
_cell.length_c   1.000
_cell.angle_alpha   90.00
_cell.angle_beta   90.00
_cell.angle_gamma   90.00
#
_symmetry.space_group_name_H-M   'P 1'
#
loop_
_entity.id
_entity.type
_entity.pdbx_description
1 polymer ?
#
loop_
_entity_poly.entity_id
_entity_poly.type
_entity_poly.pdbx_seq_one_letter_code
_entity_poly.pdbx_strand_id
1 'polypeptide(L)'
;MEKDANASEIRKTTVASLKDAVTGGRRRIADALVEAPLAARAAHRAYCYLTDCVVSTTFQMATTVLHPNPNPTEGERLTLLAVGGYGRGEMAPYSDVDLLFLMPWKITPWAESVIESMLYIFWDLHMKVGHSSRSVKDCIRLGRDDFTIRTALL
;
A
#
# COMPACT_ATOMS: atom_id res chain seq x y z
N MET A 1 3.94 6.18 -26.75
CA MET A 1 4.06 4.80 -27.25
C MET A 1 5.26 4.07 -26.66
N GLU A 2 6.52 4.49 -26.89
CA GLU A 2 7.70 3.75 -26.36
C GLU A 2 7.86 3.84 -24.83
N LYS A 3 7.57 5.01 -24.24
CA LYS A 3 7.61 5.23 -22.78
C LYS A 3 6.52 4.43 -22.03
N ASP A 4 5.34 4.31 -22.63
CA ASP A 4 4.19 3.59 -22.08
C ASP A 4 4.39 2.07 -22.15
N ALA A 5 5.00 1.59 -23.25
CA ALA A 5 5.36 0.18 -23.40
C ALA A 5 6.39 -0.24 -22.34
N ASN A 6 7.38 0.62 -22.04
CA ASN A 6 8.37 0.35 -21.01
C ASN A 6 7.76 0.33 -19.60
N ALA A 7 6.88 1.29 -19.28
CA ALA A 7 6.17 1.32 -18.00
C ALA A 7 5.29 0.06 -17.79
N SER A 8 4.64 -0.42 -18.85
CA SER A 8 3.83 -1.64 -18.82
C SER A 8 4.68 -2.89 -18.55
N GLU A 9 5.83 -3.03 -19.21
CA GLU A 9 6.74 -4.16 -18.96
C GLU A 9 7.33 -4.11 -17.55
N ILE A 10 7.75 -2.94 -17.07
CA ILE A 10 8.23 -2.75 -15.68
C ILE A 10 7.16 -3.16 -14.68
N ARG A 11 5.90 -2.73 -14.89
CA ARG A 11 4.77 -3.13 -14.03
C ARG A 11 4.60 -4.64 -14.04
N LYS A 12 4.57 -5.27 -15.21
CA LYS A 12 4.40 -6.71 -15.37
C LYS A 12 5.49 -7.51 -14.65
N THR A 13 6.76 -7.12 -14.79
CA THR A 13 7.87 -7.76 -14.08
C THR A 13 7.75 -7.57 -12.57
N THR A 14 7.42 -6.36 -12.13
CA THR A 14 7.20 -6.05 -10.70
C THR A 14 6.09 -6.90 -10.11
N VAL A 15 4.94 -6.98 -10.78
CA VAL A 15 3.80 -7.81 -10.37
C VAL A 15 4.18 -9.28 -10.32
N ALA A 16 4.91 -9.80 -11.30
CA ALA A 16 5.34 -11.20 -11.29
C ALA A 16 6.19 -11.53 -10.06
N SER A 17 7.22 -10.72 -9.78
CA SER A 17 8.09 -10.92 -8.61
C SER A 17 7.34 -10.78 -7.28
N LEU A 18 6.47 -9.77 -7.16
CA LEU A 18 5.67 -9.57 -5.95
C LEU A 18 4.64 -10.69 -5.76
N LYS A 19 4.04 -11.21 -6.84
CA LYS A 19 3.08 -12.31 -6.78
C LYS A 19 3.71 -13.59 -6.23
N ASP A 20 4.93 -13.91 -6.67
CA ASP A 20 5.67 -15.05 -6.17
C ASP A 20 6.01 -14.88 -4.68
N ALA A 21 6.48 -13.69 -4.29
CA ALA A 21 6.79 -13.37 -2.90
C ALA A 21 5.57 -13.45 -1.99
N VAL A 22 4.43 -12.88 -2.41
CA VAL A 22 3.17 -12.91 -1.66
C VAL A 22 2.66 -14.34 -1.52
N THR A 23 2.63 -15.10 -2.61
CA THR A 23 2.13 -16.50 -2.61
C THR A 23 2.99 -17.37 -1.70
N GLY A 24 4.32 -17.29 -1.85
CA GLY A 24 5.27 -18.05 -1.03
C GLY A 24 5.24 -17.62 0.45
N GLY A 25 5.19 -16.33 0.72
CA GLY A 25 5.11 -15.77 2.07
C GLY A 25 3.83 -16.18 2.79
N ARG A 26 2.67 -16.03 2.16
CA ARG A 26 1.38 -16.43 2.74
C ARG A 26 1.33 -17.92 3.06
N ARG A 27 1.86 -18.77 2.18
CA ARG A 27 1.95 -20.22 2.44
C ARG A 27 2.79 -20.51 3.68
N ARG A 28 4.00 -19.92 3.78
CA ARG A 28 4.87 -20.11 4.95
C ARG A 28 4.22 -19.68 6.26
N ILE A 29 3.47 -18.56 6.24
CA ILE A 29 2.75 -18.08 7.43
C ILE A 29 1.62 -19.05 7.79
N ALA A 30 0.88 -19.54 6.81
CA ALA A 30 -0.19 -20.52 7.03
C ALA A 30 0.34 -21.83 7.61
N ASP A 31 1.42 -22.38 7.03
CA ASP A 31 2.07 -23.60 7.52
C ASP A 31 2.53 -23.42 8.97
N ALA A 32 3.17 -22.29 9.30
CA ALA A 32 3.60 -21.99 10.66
C ALA A 32 2.43 -21.88 11.66
N LEU A 33 1.28 -21.38 11.22
CA LEU A 33 0.08 -21.30 12.06
C LEU A 33 -0.57 -22.68 12.25
N VAL A 34 -0.50 -23.58 11.27
CA VAL A 34 -0.93 -24.98 11.41
C VAL A 34 -0.09 -25.70 12.47
N GLU A 35 1.22 -25.52 12.45
CA GLU A 35 2.14 -26.10 13.44
C GLU A 35 1.96 -25.53 14.85
N ALA A 36 1.57 -24.24 14.96
CA ALA A 36 1.32 -23.57 16.23
C ALA A 36 -0.03 -22.82 16.24
N PRO A 37 -1.18 -23.51 16.38
CA PRO A 37 -2.51 -22.92 16.19
C PRO A 37 -2.86 -21.76 17.12
N LEU A 38 -2.20 -21.67 18.28
CA LEU A 38 -2.42 -20.60 19.26
C LEU A 38 -1.48 -19.39 19.05
N ALA A 39 -0.60 -19.42 18.05
CA ALA A 39 0.38 -18.36 17.77
C ALA A 39 -0.18 -17.23 16.87
N ALA A 40 -1.45 -16.86 17.03
CA ALA A 40 -2.15 -15.89 16.16
C ALA A 40 -1.42 -14.54 16.05
N ARG A 41 -0.90 -13.99 17.17
CA ARG A 41 -0.17 -12.71 17.15
C ARG A 41 1.07 -12.74 16.25
N ALA A 42 1.79 -13.84 16.24
CA ALA A 42 2.96 -13.99 15.38
C ALA A 42 2.52 -14.06 13.91
N ALA A 43 1.45 -14.80 13.60
CA ALA A 43 0.88 -14.85 12.26
C ALA A 43 0.41 -13.48 11.77
N HIS A 44 -0.31 -12.71 12.60
CA HIS A 44 -0.77 -11.35 12.25
C HIS A 44 0.41 -10.45 11.89
N ARG A 45 1.45 -10.41 12.72
CA ARG A 45 2.66 -9.62 12.45
C ARG A 45 3.36 -10.06 11.17
N ALA A 46 3.40 -11.36 10.89
CA ALA A 46 4.00 -11.88 9.67
C ALA A 46 3.20 -11.48 8.42
N TYR A 47 1.86 -11.47 8.50
CA TYR A 47 1.01 -10.95 7.40
C TYR A 47 1.20 -9.44 7.20
N CYS A 48 1.30 -8.66 8.28
CA CYS A 48 1.62 -7.23 8.19
C CYS A 48 2.98 -7.01 7.55
N TYR A 49 4.02 -7.71 8.01
CA TYR A 49 5.37 -7.59 7.47
C TYR A 49 5.44 -7.95 5.98
N LEU A 50 4.75 -9.02 5.57
CA LEU A 50 4.67 -9.39 4.15
C LEU A 50 4.00 -8.27 3.34
N THR A 51 2.93 -7.68 3.87
CA THR A 51 2.23 -6.55 3.25
C THR A 51 3.11 -5.30 3.20
N ASP A 52 3.87 -4.99 4.25
CA ASP A 52 4.84 -3.88 4.30
C ASP A 52 5.88 -4.00 3.19
N CYS A 53 6.39 -5.22 2.97
CA CYS A 53 7.35 -5.49 1.89
C CYS A 53 6.75 -5.17 0.53
N VAL A 54 5.51 -5.62 0.28
CA VAL A 54 4.81 -5.36 -0.98
C VAL A 54 4.53 -3.87 -1.16
N VAL A 55 3.97 -3.22 -0.13
CA VAL A 55 3.60 -1.80 -0.15
C VAL A 55 4.83 -0.92 -0.35
N SER A 56 5.91 -1.17 0.37
CA SER A 56 7.16 -0.41 0.29
C SER A 56 7.85 -0.61 -1.07
N THR A 57 7.89 -1.85 -1.57
CA THR A 57 8.47 -2.14 -2.89
C THR A 57 7.66 -1.46 -3.99
N THR A 58 6.33 -1.52 -3.93
CA THR A 58 5.44 -0.85 -4.87
C THR A 58 5.59 0.67 -4.82
N PHE A 59 5.69 1.26 -3.62
CA PHE A 59 5.94 2.69 -3.43
C PHE A 59 7.27 3.12 -4.04
N GLN A 60 8.34 2.37 -3.77
CA GLN A 60 9.66 2.61 -4.33
C GLN A 60 9.63 2.52 -5.86
N MET A 61 9.07 1.45 -6.43
CA MET A 61 8.98 1.30 -7.88
C MET A 61 8.18 2.42 -8.54
N ALA A 62 7.06 2.82 -7.94
CA ALA A 62 6.24 3.90 -8.46
C ALA A 62 6.97 5.25 -8.44
N THR A 63 7.70 5.56 -7.36
CA THR A 63 8.34 6.87 -7.15
C THR A 63 9.73 7.00 -7.78
N THR A 64 10.49 5.90 -7.92
CA THR A 64 11.87 5.95 -8.43
C THR A 64 12.02 5.49 -9.86
N VAL A 65 11.12 4.65 -10.37
CA VAL A 65 11.23 4.06 -11.71
C VAL A 65 10.13 4.53 -12.64
N LEU A 66 8.87 4.42 -12.23
CA LEU A 66 7.73 4.79 -13.08
C LEU A 66 7.56 6.30 -13.19
N HIS A 67 7.64 7.01 -12.06
CA HIS A 67 7.40 8.45 -11.97
C HIS A 67 8.55 9.16 -11.24
N PRO A 68 9.79 9.11 -11.77
CA PRO A 68 10.91 9.81 -11.13
C PRO A 68 10.65 11.32 -11.07
N ASN A 69 10.88 11.91 -9.91
CA ASN A 69 10.79 13.35 -9.68
C ASN A 69 12.15 13.89 -9.19
N PRO A 70 13.07 14.27 -10.09
CA PRO A 70 14.43 14.65 -9.72
C PRO A 70 14.53 16.02 -9.03
N ASN A 71 13.48 16.84 -9.11
CA ASN A 71 13.44 18.16 -8.50
C ASN A 71 12.12 18.37 -7.75
N PRO A 72 11.87 17.60 -6.66
CA PRO A 72 10.61 17.65 -5.95
C PRO A 72 10.45 18.97 -5.20
N THR A 73 9.26 19.56 -5.26
CA THR A 73 8.87 20.65 -4.37
C THR A 73 8.20 20.09 -3.12
N GLU A 74 7.91 20.96 -2.15
CA GLU A 74 7.11 20.54 -0.99
C GLU A 74 5.72 20.03 -1.38
N GLY A 75 5.17 20.48 -2.51
CA GLY A 75 3.88 20.03 -3.01
C GLY A 75 3.86 18.55 -3.42
N GLU A 76 4.99 18.01 -3.88
CA GLU A 76 5.12 16.60 -4.29
C GLU A 76 5.54 15.67 -3.15
N ARG A 77 5.55 16.12 -1.88
CA ARG A 77 5.73 15.17 -0.77
C ARG A 77 4.51 14.26 -0.68
N LEU A 78 4.76 12.96 -0.74
CA LEU A 78 3.76 11.90 -0.61
C LEU A 78 4.19 10.95 0.52
N THR A 79 3.30 10.77 1.49
CA THR A 79 3.48 9.77 2.57
C THR A 79 2.40 8.71 2.41
N LEU A 80 2.78 7.45 2.61
CA LEU A 80 1.85 6.33 2.61
C LEU A 80 1.70 5.80 4.02
N LEU A 81 0.45 5.73 4.51
CA LEU A 81 0.14 5.22 5.84
C LEU A 81 -0.73 3.97 5.72
N ALA A 82 -0.36 2.93 6.47
CA ALA A 82 -1.25 1.82 6.78
C ALA A 82 -2.30 2.29 7.81
N VAL A 83 -3.57 1.97 7.57
CA VAL A 83 -4.67 2.30 8.49
C VAL A 83 -5.45 1.04 8.88
N GLY A 84 -6.38 1.17 9.83
CA GLY A 84 -7.22 0.04 10.24
C GLY A 84 -6.43 -1.13 10.85
N GLY A 85 -6.85 -2.36 10.57
CA GLY A 85 -6.18 -3.57 11.08
C GLY A 85 -4.75 -3.74 10.56
N TYR A 86 -4.46 -3.20 9.37
CA TYR A 86 -3.10 -3.16 8.85
C TYR A 86 -2.23 -2.19 9.66
N GLY A 87 -2.69 -0.96 9.88
CA GLY A 87 -1.99 0.03 10.70
C GLY A 87 -1.72 -0.44 12.14
N ARG A 88 -2.62 -1.23 12.73
CA ARG A 88 -2.46 -1.79 14.08
C ARG A 88 -1.58 -3.05 14.17
N GLY A 89 -1.14 -3.61 13.03
CA GLY A 89 -0.34 -4.85 13.05
C GLY A 89 -1.16 -6.12 13.29
N GLU A 90 -2.46 -6.09 12.94
CA GLU A 90 -3.46 -7.11 13.28
C GLU A 90 -4.08 -7.77 12.03
N MET A 91 -3.36 -7.84 10.91
CA MET A 91 -3.90 -8.41 9.67
C MET A 91 -4.18 -9.91 9.77
N ALA A 92 -5.38 -10.32 9.37
CA ALA A 92 -5.73 -11.72 9.16
C ALA A 92 -5.37 -12.17 7.72
N PRO A 93 -5.35 -13.49 7.43
CA PRO A 93 -4.90 -14.03 6.12
C PRO A 93 -5.57 -13.43 4.88
N TYR A 94 -6.82 -12.99 5.01
CA TYR A 94 -7.64 -12.44 3.93
C TYR A 94 -8.08 -11.00 4.20
N SER A 95 -7.43 -10.31 5.13
CA SER A 95 -7.70 -8.89 5.41
C SER A 95 -7.48 -8.04 4.16
N ASP A 96 -8.32 -7.03 4.03
CA ASP A 96 -8.11 -5.94 3.08
C ASP A 96 -6.87 -5.13 3.49
N VAL A 97 -6.25 -4.46 2.52
CA VAL A 97 -5.12 -3.55 2.74
C VAL A 97 -5.64 -2.13 2.65
N ASP A 98 -5.74 -1.47 3.80
CA ASP A 98 -6.22 -0.09 3.87
C ASP A 98 -5.06 0.90 3.90
N LEU A 99 -5.04 1.82 2.94
CA LEU A 99 -3.97 2.80 2.74
C LEU A 99 -4.49 4.24 2.74
N LEU A 100 -3.75 5.12 3.40
CA LEU A 100 -3.93 6.57 3.30
C LEU A 100 -2.71 7.17 2.59
N PHE A 101 -2.96 7.73 1.39
CA PHE A 101 -2.01 8.57 0.68
C PHE A 101 -2.15 10.00 1.20
N LEU A 102 -1.12 10.47 1.91
CA LEU A 102 -1.12 11.74 2.61
C LEU A 102 -0.19 12.73 1.91
N MET A 103 -0.72 13.91 1.61
CA MET A 103 0.01 15.02 1.00
C MET A 103 -0.08 16.26 1.91
N PRO A 104 0.86 17.20 1.82
CA PRO A 104 0.81 18.41 2.64
C PRO A 104 -0.36 19.34 2.25
N TRP A 105 -0.78 19.31 0.99
CA TRP A 105 -1.82 20.18 0.43
C TRP A 105 -2.75 19.37 -0.49
N LYS A 106 -3.20 19.98 -1.60
CA LYS A 106 -3.95 19.28 -2.66
C LYS A 106 -3.09 18.22 -3.35
N ILE A 107 -3.75 17.19 -3.89
CA ILE A 107 -3.11 16.20 -4.75
C ILE A 107 -2.47 16.92 -5.96
N THR A 108 -1.23 16.58 -6.26
CA THR A 108 -0.52 17.04 -7.46
C THR A 108 -0.67 16.02 -8.58
N PRO A 109 -0.52 16.41 -9.86
CA PRO A 109 -0.57 15.46 -10.98
C PRO A 109 0.48 14.34 -10.86
N TRP A 110 1.65 14.66 -10.29
CA TRP A 110 2.68 13.65 -10.02
C TRP A 110 2.22 12.64 -8.97
N ALA A 111 1.67 13.11 -7.85
CA ALA A 111 1.17 12.23 -6.79
C ALA A 111 0.01 11.36 -7.31
N GLU A 112 -0.88 11.91 -8.12
CA GLU A 112 -1.96 11.17 -8.79
C GLU A 112 -1.42 10.02 -9.66
N SER A 113 -0.40 10.30 -10.48
CA SER A 113 0.25 9.29 -11.33
C SER A 113 0.91 8.16 -10.53
N VAL A 114 1.58 8.52 -9.42
CA VAL A 114 2.19 7.56 -8.49
C VAL A 114 1.11 6.69 -7.84
N ILE A 115 0.07 7.30 -7.29
CA ILE A 115 -1.03 6.60 -6.60
C ILE A 115 -1.71 5.64 -7.56
N GLU A 116 -2.06 6.10 -8.77
CA GLU A 116 -2.70 5.26 -9.79
C GLU A 116 -1.83 4.05 -10.15
N SER A 117 -0.53 4.25 -10.36
CA SER A 117 0.39 3.14 -10.69
C SER A 117 0.53 2.13 -9.56
N MET A 118 0.55 2.59 -8.31
CA MET A 118 0.52 1.70 -7.14
C MET A 118 -0.77 0.89 -7.08
N LEU A 119 -1.92 1.54 -7.29
CA LEU A 119 -3.23 0.88 -7.27
C LEU A 119 -3.33 -0.20 -8.35
N TYR A 120 -2.88 0.07 -9.58
CA TYR A 120 -2.84 -0.95 -10.62
C TYR A 120 -1.95 -2.14 -10.25
N ILE A 121 -0.78 -1.91 -9.66
CA ILE A 121 0.08 -3.02 -9.18
C ILE A 121 -0.67 -3.85 -8.12
N PHE A 122 -1.32 -3.22 -7.15
CA PHE A 122 -2.06 -3.96 -6.13
C PHE A 122 -3.25 -4.74 -6.71
N TRP A 123 -3.97 -4.18 -7.68
CA TRP A 123 -5.08 -4.86 -8.35
C TRP A 123 -4.61 -6.02 -9.25
N ASP A 124 -3.48 -5.85 -9.94
CA ASP A 124 -2.83 -6.90 -10.72
C ASP A 124 -2.33 -8.05 -9.82
N LEU A 125 -2.03 -7.76 -8.55
CA LEU A 125 -1.75 -8.75 -7.49
C LEU A 125 -3.01 -9.37 -6.88
N HIS A 126 -4.21 -8.96 -7.32
CA HIS A 126 -5.50 -9.33 -6.76
C HIS A 126 -5.65 -9.00 -5.27
N MET A 127 -4.97 -7.96 -4.79
CA MET A 127 -5.14 -7.46 -3.43
C MET A 127 -6.40 -6.60 -3.35
N LYS A 128 -7.20 -6.82 -2.30
CA LYS A 128 -8.31 -5.94 -1.96
C LYS A 128 -7.73 -4.73 -1.24
N VAL A 129 -7.81 -3.56 -1.88
CA VAL A 129 -7.22 -2.33 -1.35
C VAL A 129 -8.30 -1.29 -1.11
N GLY A 130 -8.53 -0.97 0.17
CA GLY A 130 -9.21 0.25 0.58
C GLY A 130 -8.21 1.40 0.55
N HIS A 131 -8.58 2.55 -0.03
CA HIS A 131 -7.66 3.68 -0.04
C HIS A 131 -8.34 5.03 0.04
N SER A 132 -7.59 6.03 0.47
CA SER A 132 -7.96 7.43 0.36
C SER A 132 -6.74 8.31 0.14
N SER A 133 -6.92 9.44 -0.55
CA SER A 133 -5.85 10.40 -0.84
C SER A 133 -6.25 11.76 -0.29
N ARG A 134 -5.52 12.29 0.70
CA ARG A 134 -5.96 13.44 1.50
C ARG A 134 -4.82 14.34 1.93
N SER A 135 -5.16 15.58 2.25
CA SER A 135 -4.28 16.44 3.04
C SER A 135 -4.45 16.20 4.54
N VAL A 136 -3.47 16.63 5.35
CA VAL A 136 -3.62 16.63 6.82
C VAL A 136 -4.86 17.43 7.26
N LYS A 137 -5.11 18.56 6.60
CA LYS A 137 -6.30 19.40 6.87
C LYS A 137 -7.59 18.66 6.57
N ASP A 138 -7.64 17.89 5.48
CA ASP A 138 -8.80 17.07 5.14
C ASP A 138 -9.00 15.93 6.13
N CYS A 139 -7.94 15.26 6.58
CA CYS A 139 -8.04 14.22 7.61
C CYS A 139 -8.64 14.78 8.91
N ILE A 140 -8.18 15.94 9.37
CA ILE A 140 -8.71 16.60 10.58
C ILE A 140 -10.16 17.01 10.39
N ARG A 141 -10.49 17.65 9.25
CA ARG A 141 -11.84 18.11 8.96
C ARG A 141 -12.82 16.94 8.86
N LEU A 142 -12.53 15.97 8.00
CA LEU A 142 -13.40 14.81 7.79
C LEU A 142 -13.50 13.93 9.03
N GLY A 143 -12.42 13.78 9.80
CA GLY A 143 -12.45 13.05 11.07
C GLY A 143 -13.31 13.72 12.14
N ARG A 144 -13.59 15.02 12.05
CA ARG A 144 -14.56 15.68 12.94
C ARG A 144 -16.00 15.29 12.62
N ASP A 145 -16.30 15.13 11.33
CA ASP A 145 -17.66 14.96 10.83
C ASP A 145 -18.06 13.48 10.64
N ASP A 146 -17.08 12.58 10.50
CA ASP A 146 -17.29 11.15 10.26
C ASP A 146 -16.48 10.29 11.22
N PHE A 147 -17.19 9.51 12.05
CA PHE A 147 -16.59 8.63 13.04
C PHE A 147 -15.81 7.47 12.41
N THR A 148 -16.22 6.97 11.25
CA THR A 148 -15.52 5.90 10.51
C THR A 148 -14.17 6.39 10.04
N ILE A 149 -14.11 7.62 9.52
CA ILE A 149 -12.84 8.25 9.15
C ILE A 149 -11.97 8.47 10.38
N ARG A 150 -12.56 8.92 11.49
CA ARG A 150 -11.82 9.15 12.74
C ARG A 150 -11.16 7.88 13.25
N THR A 151 -11.89 6.76 13.32
CA THR A 151 -11.34 5.50 13.84
C THR A 151 -10.32 4.86 12.91
N ALA A 152 -10.36 5.15 11.62
CA ALA A 152 -9.31 4.74 10.69
C ALA A 152 -7.97 5.48 10.91
N LEU A 153 -7.99 6.66 11.55
CA LEU A 153 -6.79 7.47 11.83
C LEU A 153 -6.14 7.18 13.20
N LEU A 154 -6.71 6.27 14.00
CA LEU A 154 -6.23 5.86 15.33
C LEU A 154 -5.36 4.60 15.26
#